data_AF-A0A8B6D2U3-F1
#
_entry.id   AF-A0A8B6D2U3-F1
#
_cell.length_a   1.000
_cell.length_b   1.000
_cell.length_c   1.000
_cell.angle_alpha   90.00
_cell.angle_beta   90.00
_cell.angle_gamma   90.00
#
_symmetry.space_group_name_H-M   'P 1'
#
loop_
_entity.id
_entity.type
_entity.pdbx_description
1 polymer ?
#
loop_
_entity_poly.entity_id
_entity_poly.type
_entity_poly.pdbx_seq_one_letter_code
_entity_poly.pdbx_strand_id
1 'polypeptide(L)'
;MPKFKLSHRDNLEIIALYRQSWPVHAIVRRLAEIGIDVTWGTVKNVIKRYQYGKIGYENFNHKDQNLPKFQYITDQDINFVKTALTENPTRTATDIKHILADKGTHTNECSVQLHNNKIVIYREKDSVAPVLPKPKHPLKVHVWAGISRKGTTRILIFENIMTAAFYINPILTSGLIPFINRVYPSSHRLQQDNDPKHTANATKAFMTEQNINWWNVWPAESPDFNPIEMVWSMLKSRLTKKEPKTKEDLINGINSFWREDLTIPICNNFIDHIYKVLPVAVVTGGRATGDLPRKIFPERSSGKSLQYFNRKLQTPEYQVKIASLKLK
;
A
#
# COMPACT_ATOMS: atom_id res chain seq x y z
N MET A 1 -21.72 -32.53 -15.10
CA MET A 1 -20.61 -32.96 -14.21
C MET A 1 -20.33 -31.86 -13.20
N PRO A 2 -20.15 -32.16 -11.90
CA PRO A 2 -19.81 -31.15 -10.90
C PRO A 2 -18.45 -30.53 -11.24
N LYS A 3 -18.34 -29.20 -11.24
CA LYS A 3 -17.05 -28.52 -11.43
C LYS A 3 -16.16 -28.85 -10.22
N PHE A 4 -15.21 -29.76 -10.38
CA PHE A 4 -14.19 -30.03 -9.37
C PHE A 4 -13.48 -28.71 -9.03
N LYS A 5 -13.64 -28.24 -7.80
CA LYS A 5 -13.00 -27.02 -7.31
C LYS A 5 -11.73 -27.44 -6.59
N LEU A 6 -10.58 -27.07 -7.15
CA LEU A 6 -9.29 -27.23 -6.48
C LEU A 6 -9.32 -26.54 -5.11
N SER A 7 -8.82 -27.22 -4.10
CA SER A 7 -8.66 -26.63 -2.78
C SER A 7 -7.58 -25.54 -2.80
N HIS A 8 -7.53 -24.70 -1.77
CA HIS A 8 -6.47 -23.68 -1.66
C HIS A 8 -5.07 -24.33 -1.64
N ARG A 9 -4.95 -25.49 -0.98
CA ARG A 9 -3.70 -26.27 -0.91
C ARG A 9 -3.24 -26.75 -2.28
N ASP A 10 -4.16 -27.27 -3.11
CA ASP A 10 -3.83 -27.78 -4.44
C ASP A 10 -3.36 -26.66 -5.37
N ASN A 11 -3.96 -25.47 -5.23
CA ASN A 11 -3.52 -24.28 -5.96
C ASN A 11 -2.09 -23.86 -5.58
N LEU A 12 -1.72 -23.94 -4.30
CA LEU A 12 -0.38 -23.63 -3.82
C LEU A 12 0.66 -24.64 -4.32
N GLU A 13 0.31 -25.93 -4.37
CA GLU A 13 1.18 -26.98 -4.90
C GLU A 13 1.48 -26.77 -6.39
N ILE A 14 0.46 -26.46 -7.19
CA ILE A 14 0.62 -26.10 -8.61
C ILE A 14 1.59 -24.92 -8.78
N ILE A 15 1.45 -23.89 -7.95
CA ILE A 15 2.29 -22.69 -7.99
C ILE A 15 3.74 -23.02 -7.57
N ALA A 16 3.92 -23.86 -6.55
CA ALA A 16 5.24 -24.27 -6.07
C ALA A 16 6.02 -25.04 -7.14
N LEU A 17 5.38 -26.01 -7.81
CA LEU A 17 6.00 -26.77 -8.90
C LEU A 17 6.30 -25.88 -10.11
N TYR A 18 5.39 -24.95 -10.45
CA TYR A 18 5.64 -23.97 -11.51
C TYR A 18 6.85 -23.06 -11.22
N ARG A 19 7.03 -22.61 -9.96
CA ARG A 19 8.20 -21.81 -9.54
C ARG A 19 9.51 -22.57 -9.65
N GLN A 20 9.47 -23.89 -9.50
CA GLN A 20 10.62 -24.78 -9.76
C GLN A 20 10.84 -25.04 -11.26
N SER A 21 10.19 -24.27 -12.14
CA SER A 21 10.29 -24.36 -13.60
C SER A 21 9.79 -25.69 -14.19
N TRP A 22 8.90 -26.40 -13.48
CA TRP A 22 8.29 -27.61 -14.02
C TRP A 22 7.35 -27.27 -15.19
N PRO A 23 7.44 -28.00 -16.32
CA PRO A 23 6.51 -27.80 -17.42
C PRO A 23 5.10 -28.30 -17.06
N VAL A 24 4.06 -27.71 -17.64
CA VAL A 24 2.65 -27.95 -17.28
C VAL A 24 2.27 -29.43 -17.28
N HIS A 25 2.75 -30.24 -18.23
CA HIS A 25 2.47 -31.69 -18.24
C HIS A 25 3.07 -32.43 -17.04
N ALA A 26 4.26 -32.03 -16.59
CA ALA A 26 4.92 -32.65 -15.46
C ALA A 26 4.18 -32.31 -14.16
N ILE A 27 3.67 -31.09 -14.04
CA ILE A 27 2.80 -30.66 -12.93
C ILE A 27 1.51 -31.49 -12.90
N VAL A 28 0.83 -31.64 -14.04
CA VAL A 28 -0.39 -32.47 -14.14
C VAL A 28 -0.11 -33.91 -13.72
N ARG A 29 0.98 -34.51 -14.21
CA ARG A 29 1.37 -35.89 -13.84
C ARG A 29 1.65 -36.02 -12.35
N ARG A 30 2.39 -35.07 -11.78
CA ARG A 30 2.72 -35.06 -10.35
C ARG A 30 1.48 -34.95 -9.47
N LEU A 31 0.49 -34.17 -9.88
CA LEU A 31 -0.78 -34.04 -9.16
C LEU A 31 -1.60 -35.33 -9.21
N ALA A 32 -1.60 -36.02 -10.35
CA ALA A 32 -2.25 -37.33 -10.48
C ALA A 32 -1.63 -38.39 -9.55
N GLU A 33 -0.29 -38.39 -9.40
CA GLU A 33 0.43 -39.30 -8.47
C GLU A 33 0.01 -39.11 -7.00
N ILE A 34 -0.39 -37.90 -6.62
CA ILE A 34 -0.85 -37.57 -5.26
C ILE A 34 -2.39 -37.56 -5.14
N GLY A 35 -3.09 -38.14 -6.12
CA GLY A 35 -4.54 -38.34 -6.10
C GLY A 35 -5.38 -37.12 -6.51
N ILE A 36 -4.76 -36.11 -7.13
CA ILE A 36 -5.43 -34.87 -7.58
C ILE A 36 -5.54 -34.89 -9.11
N ASP A 37 -6.70 -35.29 -9.63
CA ASP A 37 -6.93 -35.31 -11.07
C ASP A 37 -7.30 -33.90 -11.60
N VAL A 38 -6.46 -33.36 -12.48
CA VAL A 38 -6.60 -32.01 -13.05
C VAL A 38 -6.26 -31.97 -14.53
N THR A 39 -7.03 -31.18 -15.28
CA THR A 39 -6.71 -30.95 -16.70
C THR A 39 -5.55 -29.99 -16.87
N TRP A 40 -4.86 -30.10 -18.01
CA TRP A 40 -3.87 -29.12 -18.50
C TRP A 40 -4.40 -27.68 -18.49
N GLY A 41 -5.67 -27.49 -18.87
CA GLY A 41 -6.32 -26.17 -18.87
C GLY A 41 -6.50 -25.62 -17.46
N THR A 42 -6.84 -26.47 -16.50
CA THR A 42 -6.96 -26.11 -15.09
C THR A 42 -5.62 -25.60 -14.53
N VAL A 43 -4.54 -26.35 -14.74
CA VAL A 43 -3.19 -25.96 -14.28
C VAL A 43 -2.74 -24.65 -14.94
N LYS A 44 -2.93 -24.48 -16.25
CA LYS A 44 -2.66 -23.20 -16.94
C LYS A 44 -3.44 -22.04 -16.34
N ASN A 45 -4.71 -22.24 -15.99
CA ASN A 45 -5.54 -21.18 -15.43
C ASN A 45 -5.14 -20.81 -14.00
N VAL A 46 -4.65 -21.76 -13.20
CA VAL A 46 -4.09 -21.50 -11.87
C VAL A 46 -2.79 -20.71 -12.00
N ILE A 47 -1.88 -21.13 -12.89
CA ILE A 47 -0.62 -20.43 -13.16
C ILE A 47 -0.89 -19.01 -13.66
N LYS A 48 -1.84 -18.82 -14.58
CA LYS A 48 -2.23 -17.48 -15.07
C LYS A 48 -2.83 -16.62 -13.97
N ARG A 49 -3.74 -17.16 -13.15
CA ARG A 49 -4.30 -16.42 -12.00
C ARG A 49 -3.23 -16.02 -10.99
N TYR A 50 -2.22 -16.87 -10.80
CA TYR A 50 -1.05 -16.56 -10.00
C TYR A 50 -0.18 -15.46 -10.66
N GLN A 51 0.04 -15.52 -11.97
CA GLN A 51 0.77 -14.54 -12.78
C GLN A 51 0.17 -13.14 -12.76
N TYR A 52 -1.16 -13.04 -12.87
CA TYR A 52 -1.84 -11.77 -13.09
C TYR A 52 -2.67 -11.30 -11.87
N GLY A 53 -2.73 -12.09 -10.79
CA GLY A 53 -3.70 -11.88 -9.72
C GLY A 53 -5.14 -12.15 -10.18
N LYS A 54 -6.09 -12.29 -9.25
CA LYS A 54 -7.48 -12.63 -9.58
C LYS A 54 -8.16 -11.54 -10.43
N ILE A 55 -7.96 -10.28 -10.08
CA ILE A 55 -8.52 -9.10 -10.77
C ILE A 55 -7.86 -8.92 -12.15
N GLY A 56 -6.55 -9.15 -12.27
CA GLY A 56 -5.85 -9.08 -13.55
C GLY A 56 -6.20 -10.25 -14.50
N TYR A 57 -6.50 -11.43 -13.95
CA TYR A 57 -6.96 -12.58 -14.74
C TYR A 57 -8.38 -12.38 -15.31
N GLU A 58 -9.30 -11.82 -14.52
CA GLU A 58 -10.66 -11.52 -14.96
C GLU A 58 -10.69 -10.45 -16.08
N ASN A 59 -9.67 -9.59 -16.13
CA ASN A 59 -9.48 -8.56 -17.17
C ASN A 59 -8.52 -9.00 -18.31
N PHE A 60 -8.05 -10.25 -18.31
CA PHE A 60 -7.07 -10.75 -19.28
C PHE A 60 -7.73 -11.10 -20.62
N ASN A 61 -7.49 -10.30 -21.67
CA ASN A 61 -7.95 -10.61 -23.02
C ASN A 61 -7.04 -11.66 -23.66
N HIS A 62 -7.55 -12.87 -23.93
CA HIS A 62 -6.76 -14.02 -24.40
C HIS A 62 -6.06 -13.84 -25.75
N LYS A 63 -6.26 -12.72 -26.44
CA LYS A 63 -5.74 -12.45 -27.78
C LYS A 63 -4.50 -11.57 -27.83
N ASP A 64 -4.07 -10.99 -26.71
CA ASP A 64 -2.95 -10.03 -26.71
C ASP A 64 -1.67 -10.67 -26.16
N GLN A 65 -0.74 -11.01 -27.05
CA GLN A 65 0.54 -11.67 -26.70
C GLN A 65 1.66 -10.66 -26.36
N ASN A 66 1.40 -9.35 -26.46
CA ASN A 66 2.41 -8.29 -26.34
C ASN A 66 2.21 -7.33 -25.15
N LEU A 67 1.60 -7.78 -24.06
CA LEU A 67 1.51 -6.99 -22.84
C LEU A 67 2.82 -7.06 -22.01
N PRO A 68 3.25 -5.96 -21.34
CA PRO A 68 4.41 -5.99 -20.46
C PRO A 68 4.21 -7.03 -19.36
N LYS A 69 5.16 -7.94 -19.20
CA LYS A 69 5.21 -8.87 -18.07
C LYS A 69 5.29 -8.03 -16.79
N PHE A 70 4.21 -7.95 -16.01
CA PHE A 70 4.28 -7.39 -14.66
C PHE A 70 5.28 -8.21 -13.84
N GLN A 71 6.33 -7.55 -13.38
CA GLN A 71 7.44 -8.16 -12.66
C GLN A 71 7.08 -8.22 -11.17
N TYR A 72 7.08 -9.41 -10.59
CA TYR A 72 6.95 -9.61 -9.14
C TYR A 72 8.09 -8.93 -8.39
N ILE A 73 7.92 -8.69 -7.08
CA ILE A 73 9.05 -8.42 -6.17
C ILE A 73 10.06 -9.56 -6.36
N THR A 74 11.17 -9.22 -7.00
CA THR A 74 12.24 -10.15 -7.35
C THR A 74 13.19 -10.33 -6.17
N ASP A 75 14.00 -11.38 -6.20
CA ASP A 75 15.16 -11.48 -5.30
C ASP A 75 16.11 -10.28 -5.46
N GLN A 76 16.04 -9.57 -6.58
CA GLN A 76 16.75 -8.31 -6.85
C GLN A 76 16.14 -7.13 -6.09
N ASP A 77 14.82 -7.11 -5.83
CA ASP A 77 14.14 -6.10 -5.01
C ASP A 77 14.33 -6.36 -3.51
N ILE A 78 14.31 -7.63 -3.11
CA ILE A 78 14.70 -8.07 -1.77
C ILE A 78 16.20 -7.80 -1.54
N ASN A 79 17.05 -8.05 -2.54
CA ASN A 79 18.46 -7.68 -2.49
C ASN A 79 18.65 -6.17 -2.57
N PHE A 80 17.83 -5.40 -3.27
CA PHE A 80 17.90 -3.93 -3.21
C PHE A 80 17.63 -3.43 -1.80
N VAL A 81 16.57 -3.94 -1.15
CA VAL A 81 16.28 -3.62 0.26
C VAL A 81 17.40 -4.13 1.17
N LYS A 82 17.89 -5.37 0.98
CA LYS A 82 18.99 -5.94 1.79
C LYS A 82 20.31 -5.20 1.57
N THR A 83 20.81 -5.04 0.34
CA THR A 83 22.00 -4.27 -0.06
C THR A 83 21.91 -2.82 0.39
N ALA A 84 20.74 -2.16 0.29
CA ALA A 84 20.52 -0.84 0.86
C ALA A 84 20.66 -0.82 2.40
N LEU A 85 20.39 -1.94 3.06
CA LEU A 85 20.49 -2.12 4.51
C LEU A 85 21.82 -2.73 4.99
N THR A 86 22.61 -3.38 4.13
CA THR A 86 23.78 -4.19 4.55
C THR A 86 25.14 -3.72 4.01
N GLU A 87 25.26 -3.04 2.86
CA GLU A 87 26.57 -2.85 2.21
C GLU A 87 27.21 -1.46 2.32
N ASN A 88 26.55 -0.45 2.89
CA ASN A 88 27.25 0.80 3.20
C ASN A 88 26.51 1.66 4.25
N PRO A 89 26.80 1.50 5.56
CA PRO A 89 26.01 2.10 6.65
C PRO A 89 25.96 3.64 6.65
N THR A 90 26.78 4.32 5.85
CA THR A 90 26.90 5.78 5.79
C THR A 90 26.22 6.42 4.57
N ARG A 91 26.10 5.74 3.43
CA ARG A 91 25.48 6.30 2.20
C ARG A 91 23.97 6.01 2.07
N THR A 92 23.52 4.78 2.31
CA THR A 92 22.10 4.40 2.12
C THR A 92 21.16 4.88 3.21
N ALA A 93 21.64 5.06 4.44
CA ALA A 93 20.85 5.71 5.48
C ALA A 93 20.62 7.20 5.19
N THR A 94 21.49 7.82 4.39
CA THR A 94 21.35 9.20 3.91
C THR A 94 20.37 9.26 2.74
N ASP A 95 20.42 8.29 1.82
CA ASP A 95 19.48 8.18 0.70
C ASP A 95 18.05 7.84 1.16
N ILE A 96 17.87 6.83 2.03
CA ILE A 96 16.56 6.51 2.65
C ILE A 96 16.01 7.71 3.45
N LYS A 97 16.88 8.46 4.14
CA LYS A 97 16.50 9.69 4.88
C LYS A 97 16.15 10.87 3.96
N HIS A 98 16.84 11.03 2.83
CA HIS A 98 16.52 12.05 1.83
C HIS A 98 15.22 11.72 1.06
N ILE A 99 14.99 10.44 0.77
CA ILE A 99 13.91 9.92 -0.08
C ILE A 99 12.60 9.74 0.68
N LEU A 100 12.64 9.07 1.84
CA LEU A 100 11.42 8.73 2.58
C LEU A 100 11.01 9.83 3.57
N ALA A 101 11.88 10.81 3.79
CA ALA A 101 11.68 11.78 4.86
C ALA A 101 11.88 13.24 4.45
N ASP A 102 13.06 13.69 4.01
CA ASP A 102 13.31 15.14 3.92
C ASP A 102 12.78 15.83 2.65
N LYS A 103 12.78 15.13 1.51
CA LYS A 103 12.34 15.66 0.21
C LYS A 103 11.23 14.85 -0.45
N GLY A 104 10.73 13.85 0.28
CA GLY A 104 9.67 12.95 -0.17
C GLY A 104 8.28 13.61 -0.09
N THR A 105 7.51 13.47 -1.16
CA THR A 105 6.06 13.71 -1.14
C THR A 105 5.36 12.36 -1.25
N HIS A 106 4.63 11.99 -0.20
CA HIS A 106 3.91 10.72 -0.07
C HIS A 106 2.46 10.92 -0.46
N THR A 107 2.00 10.23 -1.48
CA THR A 107 0.68 10.43 -2.08
C THR A 107 -0.13 9.15 -2.09
N ASN A 108 -1.46 9.28 -2.06
CA ASN A 108 -2.37 8.16 -2.21
C ASN A 108 -3.79 8.64 -2.53
N GLU A 109 -4.64 7.71 -2.94
CA GLU A 109 -6.09 7.85 -2.99
C GLU A 109 -6.80 7.23 -1.79
N CYS A 110 -7.92 7.84 -1.39
CA CYS A 110 -8.81 7.28 -0.38
C CYS A 110 -10.27 7.45 -0.77
N SER A 111 -11.10 6.47 -0.40
CA SER A 111 -12.56 6.60 -0.47
C SER A 111 -13.12 6.93 0.91
N VAL A 112 -13.95 7.96 0.97
CA VAL A 112 -14.65 8.39 2.18
C VAL A 112 -16.15 8.27 1.95
N GLN A 113 -16.83 7.57 2.84
CA GLN A 113 -18.23 7.23 2.71
C GLN A 113 -19.05 7.93 3.80
N LEU A 114 -20.21 8.48 3.40
CA LEU A 114 -21.20 9.00 4.32
C LEU A 114 -21.80 7.86 5.18
N HIS A 115 -22.12 8.17 6.44
CA HIS A 115 -22.66 7.21 7.42
C HIS A 115 -21.79 5.97 7.69
N ASN A 116 -20.47 6.07 7.51
CA ASN A 116 -19.54 5.00 7.89
C ASN A 116 -19.18 5.00 9.39
N ASN A 117 -20.07 5.53 10.24
CA ASN A 117 -19.85 5.57 11.68
C ASN A 117 -19.91 4.15 12.23
N LYS A 118 -18.92 3.78 13.07
CA LYS A 118 -18.99 2.54 13.84
C LYS A 118 -20.07 2.71 14.91
N ILE A 119 -21.21 2.07 14.72
CA ILE A 119 -22.26 1.98 15.74
C ILE A 119 -21.93 0.78 16.63
N VAL A 120 -21.57 1.04 17.88
CA VAL A 120 -21.39 0.02 18.91
C VAL A 120 -22.73 -0.18 19.60
N ILE A 121 -23.23 -1.41 19.62
CA ILE A 121 -24.50 -1.76 20.23
C ILE A 121 -24.21 -2.64 21.44
N TYR A 122 -24.57 -2.15 22.62
CA TYR A 122 -24.61 -2.96 23.83
C TYR A 122 -25.98 -3.63 23.89
N ARG A 123 -25.99 -4.95 24.05
CA ARG A 123 -27.22 -5.75 24.17
C ARG A 123 -27.01 -6.81 25.24
N GLU A 124 -28.11 -7.23 25.85
CA GLU A 124 -28.07 -8.37 26.77
C GLU A 124 -27.60 -9.63 26.04
N LYS A 125 -26.91 -10.50 26.77
CA LYS A 125 -26.45 -11.79 26.24
C LYS A 125 -27.68 -12.56 25.73
N ASP A 126 -27.61 -13.06 24.50
CA ASP A 126 -28.66 -13.84 23.83
C ASP A 126 -29.91 -13.05 23.35
N SER A 127 -29.94 -11.73 23.54
CA SER A 127 -30.99 -10.88 22.94
C SER A 127 -30.82 -10.72 21.42
N VAL A 128 -31.94 -10.50 20.71
CA VAL A 128 -31.92 -10.26 19.25
C VAL A 128 -31.15 -8.98 18.93
N ALA A 129 -30.19 -9.05 18.00
CA ALA A 129 -29.46 -7.86 17.57
C ALA A 129 -30.40 -6.93 16.80
N PRO A 130 -30.43 -5.62 17.09
CA PRO A 130 -31.19 -4.68 16.29
C PRO A 130 -30.62 -4.62 14.86
N VAL A 131 -31.52 -4.65 13.88
CA VAL A 131 -31.16 -4.51 12.46
C VAL A 131 -31.04 -3.02 12.16
N LEU A 132 -29.82 -2.56 11.92
CA LEU A 132 -29.58 -1.17 11.52
C LEU A 132 -29.69 -1.04 10.01
N PRO A 133 -30.56 -0.15 9.48
CA PRO A 133 -30.66 0.07 8.05
C PRO A 133 -29.34 0.64 7.53
N LYS A 134 -28.78 0.01 6.49
CA LYS A 134 -27.64 0.52 5.76
C LYS A 134 -28.05 0.75 4.30
N PRO A 135 -27.82 1.93 3.73
CA PRO A 135 -28.08 2.14 2.32
C PRO A 135 -27.23 1.17 1.49
N LYS A 136 -27.84 0.52 0.50
CA LYS A 136 -27.17 -0.43 -0.41
C LYS A 136 -26.05 0.24 -1.21
N HIS A 137 -26.26 1.50 -1.58
CA HIS A 137 -25.29 2.34 -2.29
C HIS A 137 -25.05 3.61 -1.47
N PRO A 138 -24.22 3.53 -0.42
CA PRO A 138 -23.93 4.69 0.39
C PRO A 138 -23.18 5.72 -0.43
N LEU A 139 -23.51 7.00 -0.23
CA LEU A 139 -22.79 8.09 -0.85
C LEU A 139 -21.32 8.02 -0.45
N LYS A 140 -20.43 8.06 -1.45
CA LYS A 140 -18.98 8.09 -1.25
C LYS A 140 -18.36 9.12 -2.18
N VAL A 141 -17.27 9.69 -1.70
CA VAL A 141 -16.37 10.53 -2.50
C VAL A 141 -14.98 9.91 -2.51
N HIS A 142 -14.26 10.11 -3.59
CA HIS A 142 -12.87 9.75 -3.73
C HIS A 142 -12.01 10.99 -3.50
N VAL A 143 -10.83 10.77 -2.95
CA VAL A 143 -9.91 11.82 -2.54
C VAL A 143 -8.52 11.43 -3.00
N TRP A 144 -7.78 12.39 -3.55
CA TRP A 144 -6.34 12.30 -3.75
C TRP A 144 -5.66 13.44 -2.98
N ALA A 145 -4.55 13.13 -2.31
CA ALA A 145 -3.69 14.15 -1.74
C ALA A 145 -2.29 13.63 -1.47
N GLY A 146 -1.39 14.52 -1.04
CA GLY A 146 -0.02 14.24 -0.66
C GLY A 146 0.40 14.96 0.62
N ILE A 147 1.29 14.33 1.37
CA ILE A 147 1.97 14.94 2.53
C ILE A 147 3.49 14.93 2.34
N SER A 148 4.14 15.93 2.90
CA SER A 148 5.60 16.08 2.91
C SER A 148 6.06 16.70 4.23
N ARG A 149 7.37 16.73 4.47
CA ARG A 149 7.92 17.46 5.62
C ARG A 149 7.74 18.98 5.57
N LYS A 150 7.31 19.51 4.43
CA LYS A 150 7.07 20.93 4.21
C LYS A 150 5.57 21.27 4.16
N GLY A 151 4.72 20.30 4.49
CA GLY A 151 3.27 20.46 4.52
C GLY A 151 2.57 19.60 3.46
N THR A 152 1.33 19.97 3.16
CA THR A 152 0.41 19.16 2.35
C THR A 152 0.23 19.72 0.95
N THR A 153 -0.07 18.84 -0.01
CA THR A 153 -0.60 19.24 -1.31
C THR A 153 -2.01 19.81 -1.15
N ARG A 154 -2.56 20.37 -2.23
CA ARG A 154 -4.01 20.51 -2.34
C ARG A 154 -4.67 19.13 -2.24
N ILE A 155 -5.79 19.06 -1.53
CA ILE A 155 -6.68 17.89 -1.52
C ILE A 155 -7.64 17.98 -2.71
N LEU A 156 -7.72 16.92 -3.50
CA LEU A 156 -8.57 16.82 -4.68
C LEU A 156 -9.68 15.81 -4.42
N ILE A 157 -10.93 16.25 -4.52
CA ILE A 157 -12.11 15.43 -4.26
C ILE A 157 -12.84 15.20 -5.58
N PHE A 158 -13.21 13.96 -5.87
CA PHE A 158 -13.86 13.56 -7.11
C PHE A 158 -14.78 12.35 -6.88
N GLU A 159 -15.68 12.07 -7.80
CA GLU A 159 -16.67 10.97 -7.68
C GLU A 159 -16.47 9.86 -8.71
N ASN A 160 -15.79 10.17 -9.80
CA ASN A 160 -15.58 9.25 -10.90
C ASN A 160 -14.42 8.27 -10.61
N ILE A 161 -14.37 7.21 -11.40
CA ILE A 161 -13.21 6.31 -11.40
C ILE A 161 -12.01 7.08 -11.95
N MET A 162 -10.89 7.01 -11.23
CA MET A 162 -9.64 7.62 -11.67
C MET A 162 -8.98 6.77 -12.76
N THR A 163 -9.01 7.24 -13.99
CA THR A 163 -8.24 6.65 -15.11
C THR A 163 -6.82 7.21 -15.13
N ALA A 164 -5.91 6.63 -15.93
CA ALA A 164 -4.58 7.20 -16.14
C ALA A 164 -4.64 8.64 -16.69
N ALA A 165 -5.58 8.94 -17.58
CA ALA A 165 -5.78 10.30 -18.09
C ALA A 165 -6.28 11.27 -17.00
N PHE A 166 -7.16 10.80 -16.11
CA PHE A 166 -7.58 11.59 -14.95
C PHE A 166 -6.42 11.79 -13.96
N TYR A 167 -5.57 10.78 -13.78
CA TYR A 167 -4.39 10.92 -12.95
C TYR A 167 -3.40 11.96 -13.54
N ILE A 168 -3.15 11.91 -14.84
CA ILE A 168 -2.27 12.91 -15.49
C ILE A 168 -2.87 14.31 -15.40
N ASN A 169 -4.12 14.48 -15.86
CA ASN A 169 -4.70 15.81 -16.04
C ASN A 169 -5.04 16.45 -14.68
N PRO A 170 -6.16 16.19 -13.99
CA PRO A 170 -6.46 16.90 -12.77
C PRO A 170 -5.53 16.57 -11.59
N ILE A 171 -5.00 15.34 -11.48
CA ILE A 171 -4.22 14.98 -10.29
C ILE A 171 -2.79 15.53 -10.34
N LEU A 172 -2.01 15.19 -11.37
CA LEU A 172 -0.63 15.65 -11.46
C LEU A 172 -0.53 17.15 -11.77
N THR A 173 -1.26 17.66 -12.78
CA THR A 173 -1.12 19.07 -13.20
C THR A 173 -1.64 20.06 -12.17
N SER A 174 -2.75 19.74 -11.48
CA SER A 174 -3.41 20.69 -10.58
C SER A 174 -3.12 20.42 -9.10
N GLY A 175 -2.69 19.20 -8.75
CA GLY A 175 -2.35 18.80 -7.39
C GLY A 175 -0.86 18.78 -7.14
N LEU A 176 -0.15 17.86 -7.79
CA LEU A 176 1.26 17.57 -7.47
C LEU A 176 2.23 18.64 -7.98
N ILE A 177 2.20 18.94 -9.28
CA ILE A 177 3.18 19.81 -9.96
C ILE A 177 3.28 21.20 -9.31
N PRO A 178 2.16 21.90 -9.04
CA PRO A 178 2.21 23.21 -8.39
C PRO A 178 2.80 23.13 -6.97
N PHE A 179 2.56 22.03 -6.27
CA PHE A 179 3.10 21.81 -4.93
C PHE A 179 4.63 21.60 -4.98
N ILE A 180 5.12 20.68 -5.82
CA ILE A 180 6.56 20.39 -5.89
C ILE A 180 7.35 21.61 -6.38
N ASN A 181 6.84 22.38 -7.35
CA ASN A 181 7.53 23.57 -7.86
C ASN A 181 7.65 24.65 -6.78
N ARG A 182 6.59 24.82 -5.97
CA ARG A 182 6.58 25.80 -4.88
C ARG A 182 7.46 25.39 -3.69
N VAL A 183 7.45 24.11 -3.35
CA VAL A 183 7.99 23.62 -2.07
C VAL A 183 9.37 22.98 -2.20
N TYR A 184 9.66 22.41 -3.38
CA TYR A 184 10.88 21.65 -3.67
C TYR A 184 11.48 22.03 -5.04
N PRO A 185 11.83 23.31 -5.27
CA PRO A 185 12.25 23.80 -6.58
C PRO A 185 13.56 23.18 -7.10
N SER A 186 14.44 22.72 -6.20
CA SER A 186 15.76 22.18 -6.59
C SER A 186 15.78 20.65 -6.72
N SER A 187 15.01 19.94 -5.89
CA SER A 187 15.04 18.48 -5.85
C SER A 187 13.86 17.96 -5.04
N HIS A 188 13.13 17.00 -5.58
CA HIS A 188 12.01 16.33 -4.93
C HIS A 188 12.06 14.83 -5.20
N ARG A 189 11.27 14.06 -4.45
CA ARG A 189 10.98 12.65 -4.76
C ARG A 189 9.49 12.37 -4.52
N LEU A 190 8.80 11.82 -5.51
CA LEU A 190 7.42 11.36 -5.39
C LEU A 190 7.38 9.89 -4.96
N GLN A 191 6.60 9.62 -3.91
CA GLN A 191 6.19 8.28 -3.51
C GLN A 191 4.70 8.10 -3.86
N GLN A 192 4.41 6.98 -4.53
CA GLN A 192 3.09 6.49 -4.90
C GLN A 192 3.12 4.96 -4.95
N ASP A 193 1.96 4.32 -4.91
CA ASP A 193 1.86 2.87 -5.06
C ASP A 193 1.95 2.42 -6.53
N ASN A 194 1.90 1.11 -6.76
CA ASN A 194 2.00 0.51 -8.10
C ASN A 194 0.63 0.35 -8.79
N ASP A 195 -0.37 1.17 -8.48
CA ASP A 195 -1.66 1.09 -9.18
C ASP A 195 -1.43 1.18 -10.71
N PRO A 196 -2.16 0.38 -11.53
CA PRO A 196 -2.09 0.45 -12.99
C PRO A 196 -2.13 1.87 -13.57
N LYS A 197 -2.86 2.81 -12.96
CA LYS A 197 -2.93 4.21 -13.42
C LYS A 197 -1.62 4.98 -13.20
N HIS A 198 -0.87 4.64 -12.15
CA HIS A 198 0.44 5.25 -11.84
C HIS A 198 1.55 4.66 -12.71
N THR A 199 1.43 3.37 -13.04
CA THR A 199 2.44 2.61 -13.80
C THR A 199 2.17 2.56 -15.30
N ALA A 200 1.05 3.13 -15.76
CA ALA A 200 0.70 3.26 -17.18
C ALA A 200 1.81 3.99 -17.97
N ASN A 201 2.03 3.58 -19.22
CA ASN A 201 3.08 4.17 -20.06
C ASN A 201 2.87 5.67 -20.29
N ALA A 202 1.62 6.10 -20.52
CA ALA A 202 1.28 7.51 -20.63
C ALA A 202 1.63 8.30 -19.36
N THR A 203 1.33 7.75 -18.18
CA THR A 203 1.63 8.40 -16.90
C THR A 203 3.14 8.51 -16.67
N LYS A 204 3.90 7.44 -16.92
CA LYS A 204 5.36 7.47 -16.79
C LYS A 204 6.01 8.44 -17.77
N ALA A 205 5.57 8.45 -19.03
CA ALA A 205 6.06 9.38 -20.05
C ALA A 205 5.80 10.84 -19.63
N PHE A 206 4.58 11.13 -19.17
CA PHE A 206 4.24 12.46 -18.67
C PHE A 206 5.08 12.86 -17.46
N MET A 207 5.25 11.96 -16.47
CA MET A 207 6.10 12.24 -15.31
C MET A 207 7.55 12.51 -15.72
N THR A 208 8.10 11.77 -16.68
CA THR A 208 9.44 12.03 -17.24
C THR A 208 9.51 13.39 -17.93
N GLU A 209 8.54 13.71 -18.79
CA GLU A 209 8.47 15.01 -19.50
C GLU A 209 8.41 16.19 -18.53
N GLN A 210 7.66 16.04 -17.44
CA GLN A 210 7.53 17.06 -16.39
C GLN A 210 8.69 17.06 -15.38
N ASN A 211 9.75 16.29 -15.63
CA ASN A 211 10.90 16.11 -14.73
C ASN A 211 10.49 15.74 -13.29
N ILE A 212 9.39 15.00 -13.15
CA ILE A 212 8.94 14.47 -11.88
C ILE A 212 9.89 13.31 -11.53
N ASN A 213 10.52 13.41 -10.38
CA ASN A 213 11.40 12.36 -9.89
C ASN A 213 10.60 11.43 -8.97
N TRP A 214 10.12 10.29 -9.47
CA TRP A 214 9.33 9.34 -8.67
C TRP A 214 10.07 8.04 -8.37
N TRP A 215 9.57 7.30 -7.39
CA TRP A 215 10.03 5.95 -7.09
C TRP A 215 9.42 4.96 -8.09
N ASN A 216 10.22 4.48 -9.04
CA ASN A 216 9.76 3.61 -10.13
C ASN A 216 9.42 2.17 -9.68
N VAL A 217 9.88 1.74 -8.50
CA VAL A 217 9.64 0.40 -7.94
C VAL A 217 9.28 0.51 -6.46
N TRP A 218 7.99 0.56 -6.13
CA TRP A 218 7.53 0.50 -4.73
C TRP A 218 7.18 -0.95 -4.35
N PRO A 219 7.41 -1.40 -3.10
CA PRO A 219 6.94 -2.71 -2.67
C PRO A 219 5.42 -2.83 -2.81
N ALA A 220 4.96 -3.88 -3.51
CA ALA A 220 3.53 -4.16 -3.67
C ALA A 220 2.89 -4.45 -2.30
N GLU A 221 1.58 -4.15 -2.17
CA GLU A 221 0.78 -4.44 -0.96
C GLU A 221 1.42 -3.95 0.35
N SER A 222 2.12 -2.81 0.30
CA SER A 222 2.88 -2.29 1.44
C SER A 222 2.37 -0.92 1.95
N PRO A 223 1.10 -0.84 2.40
CA PRO A 223 0.54 0.39 2.96
C PRO A 223 1.27 0.82 4.24
N ASP A 224 1.88 -0.12 4.96
CA ASP A 224 2.69 0.12 6.16
C ASP A 224 3.84 1.13 5.92
N PHE A 225 4.33 1.22 4.68
CA PHE A 225 5.39 2.15 4.29
C PHE A 225 4.88 3.48 3.73
N ASN A 226 3.57 3.67 3.60
CA ASN A 226 2.98 4.91 3.09
C ASN A 226 2.39 5.76 4.23
N PRO A 227 3.06 6.85 4.67
CA PRO A 227 2.63 7.66 5.82
C PRO A 227 1.22 8.24 5.69
N ILE A 228 0.76 8.49 4.46
CA ILE A 228 -0.55 9.10 4.23
C ILE A 228 -1.70 8.13 4.59
N GLU A 229 -1.47 6.82 4.68
CA GLU A 229 -2.47 5.87 5.16
C GLU A 229 -2.90 6.17 6.60
N MET A 230 -1.95 6.61 7.43
CA MET A 230 -2.23 7.04 8.80
C MET A 230 -3.06 8.33 8.83
N VAL A 231 -2.83 9.23 7.88
CA VAL A 231 -3.63 10.45 7.70
C VAL A 231 -5.07 10.11 7.34
N TRP A 232 -5.30 9.12 6.49
CA TRP A 232 -6.65 8.65 6.16
C TRP A 232 -7.40 8.08 7.36
N SER A 233 -6.71 7.35 8.23
CA SER A 233 -7.28 6.89 9.50
C SER A 233 -7.69 8.07 10.40
N MET A 234 -6.83 9.08 10.50
CA MET A 234 -7.10 10.29 11.27
C MET A 234 -8.29 11.09 10.70
N LEU A 235 -8.35 11.26 9.38
CA LEU A 235 -9.46 11.90 8.67
C LEU A 235 -10.79 11.19 8.95
N LYS A 236 -10.82 9.86 8.77
CA LYS A 236 -12.05 9.07 9.00
C LYS A 236 -12.51 9.15 10.46
N SER A 237 -11.58 9.15 11.41
CA SER A 237 -11.88 9.35 12.83
C SER A 237 -12.47 10.74 13.11
N ARG A 238 -11.89 11.80 12.52
CA ARG A 238 -12.40 13.17 12.63
C ARG A 238 -13.82 13.30 12.06
N LEU A 239 -14.06 12.74 10.88
CA LEU A 239 -15.37 12.76 10.23
C LEU A 239 -16.41 11.96 11.00
N THR A 240 -16.03 10.82 11.57
CA THR A 240 -16.92 10.02 12.42
C THR A 240 -17.44 10.85 13.59
N LYS A 241 -16.58 11.68 14.20
CA LYS A 241 -16.97 12.58 15.30
C LYS A 241 -17.84 13.76 14.87
N LYS A 242 -17.64 14.27 13.64
CA LYS A 242 -18.45 15.38 13.08
C LYS A 242 -19.83 14.91 12.60
N GLU A 243 -19.98 13.63 12.30
CA GLU A 243 -21.21 13.03 11.77
C GLU A 243 -21.83 13.79 10.58
N PRO A 244 -21.12 13.94 9.45
CA PRO A 244 -21.68 14.61 8.27
C PRO A 244 -22.98 13.93 7.83
N LYS A 245 -24.00 14.72 7.49
CA LYS A 245 -25.33 14.22 7.09
C LYS A 245 -25.58 14.40 5.60
N THR A 246 -24.91 15.36 4.97
CA THR A 246 -24.98 15.60 3.53
C THR A 246 -23.63 15.37 2.85
N LYS A 247 -23.64 15.29 1.52
CA LYS A 247 -22.41 15.28 0.70
C LYS A 247 -21.59 16.55 0.92
N GLU A 248 -22.26 17.69 1.02
CA GLU A 248 -21.63 18.98 1.25
C GLU A 248 -20.92 19.01 2.61
N ASP A 249 -21.58 18.53 3.67
CA ASP A 249 -20.95 18.39 5.00
C ASP A 249 -19.72 17.49 4.96
N LEU A 250 -19.78 16.41 4.17
CA LEU A 250 -18.66 15.49 4.01
C LEU A 250 -17.48 16.16 3.32
N ILE A 251 -17.72 16.87 2.22
CA ILE A 251 -16.70 17.61 1.47
C ILE A 251 -16.09 18.73 2.34
N ASN A 252 -16.93 19.51 3.02
CA ASN A 252 -16.50 20.55 3.95
C ASN A 252 -15.72 19.97 5.14
N GLY A 253 -16.14 18.81 5.64
CA GLY A 253 -15.43 18.03 6.66
C GLY A 253 -14.02 17.65 6.21
N ILE A 254 -13.89 17.09 5.00
CA ILE A 254 -12.60 16.70 4.42
C ILE A 254 -11.69 17.93 4.23
N ASN A 255 -12.22 19.01 3.64
CA ASN A 255 -11.45 20.24 3.41
C ASN A 255 -11.00 20.90 4.72
N SER A 256 -11.89 21.00 5.71
CA SER A 256 -11.55 21.57 7.03
C SER A 256 -10.45 20.76 7.71
N PHE A 257 -10.57 19.43 7.77
CA PHE A 257 -9.53 18.56 8.30
C PHE A 257 -8.18 18.78 7.62
N TRP A 258 -8.17 18.81 6.29
CA TRP A 258 -6.92 18.94 5.52
C TRP A 258 -6.22 20.28 5.76
N ARG A 259 -7.00 21.34 5.95
CA ARG A 259 -6.49 22.70 6.18
C ARG A 259 -6.09 22.94 7.63
N GLU A 260 -6.86 22.43 8.59
CA GLU A 260 -6.79 22.81 10.01
C GLU A 260 -6.00 21.78 10.83
N ASP A 261 -6.15 20.48 10.55
CA ASP A 261 -5.61 19.42 11.40
C ASP A 261 -4.22 18.93 10.91
N LEU A 262 -3.91 19.06 9.61
CA LEU A 262 -2.63 18.62 9.01
C LEU A 262 -1.57 19.72 8.96
N THR A 263 -1.07 20.07 10.13
CA THR A 263 0.09 20.97 10.26
C THR A 263 1.40 20.26 9.86
N ILE A 264 2.46 21.04 9.59
CA ILE A 264 3.80 20.51 9.29
C ILE A 264 4.31 19.55 10.38
N PRO A 265 4.23 19.87 11.69
CA PRO A 265 4.63 18.93 12.74
C PRO A 265 3.86 17.61 12.71
N ILE A 266 2.57 17.65 12.39
CA ILE A 266 1.75 16.43 12.27
C ILE A 266 2.18 15.60 11.06
N CYS A 267 2.41 16.23 9.90
CA CYS A 267 2.97 15.54 8.73
C CYS A 267 4.31 14.88 9.05
N ASN A 268 5.20 15.61 9.73
CA ASN A 268 6.51 15.10 10.14
C ASN A 268 6.38 13.88 11.05
N ASN A 269 5.44 13.88 12.00
CA ASN A 269 5.23 12.75 12.89
C ASN A 269 4.80 11.48 12.15
N PHE A 270 3.94 11.59 11.14
CA PHE A 270 3.54 10.45 10.29
C PHE A 270 4.71 9.98 9.42
N ILE A 271 5.46 10.90 8.83
CA ILE A 271 6.63 10.57 8.01
C ILE A 271 7.72 9.87 8.86
N ASP A 272 7.97 10.36 10.08
CA ASP A 272 8.92 9.76 11.02
C ASP A 272 8.53 8.33 11.41
N HIS A 273 7.25 7.95 11.27
CA HIS A 273 6.81 6.58 11.57
C HIS A 273 7.56 5.53 10.73
N ILE A 274 7.91 5.86 9.47
CA ILE A 274 8.67 4.97 8.58
C ILE A 274 9.96 4.47 9.24
N TYR A 275 10.64 5.31 10.02
CA TYR A 275 11.89 4.93 10.68
C TYR A 275 11.74 3.77 11.67
N LYS A 276 10.52 3.54 12.17
CA LYS A 276 10.19 2.38 13.00
C LYS A 276 9.72 1.19 12.19
N VAL A 277 8.94 1.44 11.14
CA VAL A 277 8.32 0.37 10.35
C VAL A 277 9.37 -0.38 9.56
N LEU A 278 10.32 0.32 8.93
CA LEU A 278 11.35 -0.30 8.10
C LEU A 278 12.17 -1.36 8.84
N PRO A 279 12.79 -1.08 10.01
CA PRO A 279 13.53 -2.10 10.73
C PRO A 279 12.67 -3.30 11.12
N VAL A 280 11.40 -3.06 11.45
CA VAL A 280 10.46 -4.13 11.82
C VAL A 280 10.13 -5.01 10.63
N ALA A 281 9.84 -4.43 9.47
CA ALA A 281 9.60 -5.19 8.25
C ALA A 281 10.80 -6.06 7.87
N VAL A 282 12.02 -5.59 8.14
CA VAL A 282 13.25 -6.35 7.87
C VAL A 282 13.35 -7.56 8.79
N VAL A 283 13.16 -7.39 10.11
CA VAL A 283 13.24 -8.51 11.06
C VAL A 283 12.07 -9.47 10.94
N THR A 284 10.93 -9.05 10.39
CA THR A 284 9.81 -9.94 10.07
C THR A 284 9.95 -10.60 8.70
N GLY A 285 11.05 -10.36 7.97
CA GLY A 285 11.30 -10.95 6.65
C GLY A 285 10.33 -10.47 5.57
N GLY A 286 9.87 -9.22 5.65
CA GLY A 286 8.95 -8.60 4.70
C GLY A 286 7.47 -8.90 4.96
N ARG A 287 7.12 -9.54 6.08
CA ARG A 287 5.72 -9.74 6.48
C ARG A 287 5.07 -8.44 6.91
N ALA A 288 3.73 -8.38 6.80
CA ALA A 288 2.91 -7.28 7.31
C ALA A 288 3.31 -6.92 8.74
N THR A 289 3.58 -5.63 8.97
CA THR A 289 4.09 -5.16 10.25
C THR A 289 2.96 -4.90 11.24
N GLY A 290 1.80 -4.43 10.77
CA GLY A 290 0.64 -4.15 11.62
C GLY A 290 1.01 -3.34 12.87
N ASP A 291 0.62 -3.82 14.05
CA ASP A 291 0.94 -3.15 15.32
C ASP A 291 2.34 -3.46 15.87
N LEU A 292 3.13 -4.30 15.20
CA LEU A 292 4.46 -4.71 15.67
C LEU A 292 5.40 -3.52 15.93
N PRO A 293 5.48 -2.47 15.08
CA PRO A 293 6.34 -1.33 15.34
C PRO A 293 6.02 -0.62 16.67
N ARG A 294 4.76 -0.61 17.08
CA ARG A 294 4.34 -0.05 18.38
C ARG A 294 4.67 -0.99 19.55
N LYS A 295 4.53 -2.30 19.36
CA LYS A 295 4.83 -3.31 20.39
C LYS A 295 6.34 -3.44 20.65
N ILE A 296 7.14 -3.38 19.59
CA ILE A 296 8.60 -3.45 19.66
C ILE A 296 9.15 -2.13 20.19
N PHE A 297 8.74 -0.99 19.62
CA PHE A 297 9.21 0.36 20.00
C PHE A 297 8.08 1.20 20.61
N PRO A 298 7.87 1.12 21.94
CA PRO A 298 6.84 1.93 22.62
C PRO A 298 7.13 3.44 22.56
N GLU A 299 8.40 3.85 22.49
CA GLU A 299 8.80 5.26 22.38
C GLU A 299 8.33 5.92 21.08
N ARG A 300 8.00 7.22 21.03
CA ARG A 300 7.63 7.90 19.76
C ARG A 300 8.80 7.98 18.77
N SER A 301 8.51 8.04 17.45
CA SER A 301 9.52 8.19 16.38
C SER A 301 10.08 9.60 16.22
N SER A 302 9.33 10.62 16.68
CA SER A 302 9.74 12.02 16.58
C SER A 302 11.14 12.24 17.15
N GLY A 303 11.99 12.92 16.37
CA GLY A 303 13.38 13.23 16.70
C GLY A 303 14.36 12.06 16.65
N LYS A 304 13.93 10.87 16.20
CA LYS A 304 14.77 9.67 16.11
C LYS A 304 15.06 9.30 14.67
N SER A 305 16.24 8.76 14.43
CA SER A 305 16.66 8.31 13.10
C SER A 305 16.46 6.81 12.90
N LEU A 306 16.58 6.37 11.65
CA LEU A 306 16.65 4.94 11.33
C LEU A 306 17.80 4.24 12.07
N GLN A 307 18.97 4.89 12.19
CA GLN A 307 20.10 4.32 12.94
C GLN A 307 19.77 4.08 14.42
N TYR A 308 18.98 4.96 15.04
CA TYR A 308 18.54 4.76 16.42
C TYR A 308 17.77 3.45 16.58
N PHE A 309 16.77 3.22 15.72
CA PHE A 309 15.93 2.02 15.79
C PHE A 309 16.71 0.76 15.42
N ASN A 310 17.60 0.82 14.43
CA ASN A 310 18.47 -0.29 14.08
C ASN A 310 19.40 -0.68 15.25
N ARG A 311 20.01 0.28 15.94
CA ARG A 311 20.84 0.00 17.13
C ARG A 311 20.02 -0.63 18.25
N LYS A 312 18.81 -0.14 18.50
CA LYS A 312 17.89 -0.70 19.49
C LYS A 312 17.60 -2.17 19.22
N LEU A 313 17.34 -2.56 17.97
CA LEU A 313 17.11 -3.96 17.62
C LEU A 313 18.29 -4.87 17.97
N GLN A 314 19.53 -4.38 17.94
CA GLN A 314 20.72 -5.17 18.28
C GLN A 314 20.90 -5.40 19.79
N THR A 315 20.12 -4.72 20.64
CA THR A 315 20.24 -4.88 22.10
C THR A 315 19.61 -6.20 22.58
N PRO A 316 20.15 -6.84 23.63
CA PRO A 316 19.61 -8.10 24.16
C PRO A 316 18.12 -8.04 24.50
N GLU A 317 17.67 -6.94 25.10
CA GLU A 317 16.26 -6.72 25.43
C GLU A 317 15.33 -6.83 24.20
N TYR A 318 15.73 -6.22 23.08
CA TYR A 318 14.92 -6.19 21.87
C TYR A 318 15.05 -7.49 21.06
N GLN A 319 16.20 -8.16 21.10
CA GLN A 319 16.37 -9.50 20.52
C GLN A 319 15.43 -10.52 21.17
N VAL A 320 15.27 -10.47 22.50
CA VAL A 320 14.28 -11.31 23.20
C VAL A 320 12.86 -10.99 22.76
N LYS A 321 12.51 -9.69 22.64
CA LYS A 321 11.18 -9.29 22.13
C LYS A 321 10.93 -9.83 20.73
N ILE A 322 11.89 -9.70 19.81
CA ILE A 322 11.78 -10.21 18.43
C ILE A 322 11.61 -11.72 18.43
N ALA A 323 12.42 -12.46 19.19
CA ALA A 323 12.31 -13.91 19.30
C ALA A 323 10.95 -14.38 19.86
N SER A 324 10.34 -13.58 20.75
CA SER A 324 9.01 -13.85 21.30
C SER A 324 7.86 -13.55 20.33
N LEU A 325 8.11 -12.82 19.24
CA LEU A 325 7.10 -12.58 18.22
C LEU A 325 6.80 -13.92 17.56
N LYS A 326 5.64 -14.50 17.91
CA LYS A 326 5.09 -15.63 17.17
C LYS A 326 4.75 -15.14 15.77
N LEU A 327 5.72 -15.19 14.86
CA LEU A 327 5.55 -14.97 13.43
C LEU A 327 4.67 -16.10 12.92
N LYS A 328 3.35 -15.95 13.06
CA LYS A 328 2.37 -16.87 12.50
C LYS A 328 2.35 -16.78 10.98
#